data_AF-A0A5P1FQ75-F1
#
_entry.id   AF-A0A5P1FQ75-F1
#
_cell.length_a   1.000
_cell.length_b   1.000
_cell.length_c   1.000
_cell.angle_alpha   90.00
_cell.angle_beta   90.00
_cell.angle_gamma   90.00
#
_symmetry.space_group_name_H-M   'P 1'
#
loop_
_entity.id
_entity.type
_entity.pdbx_description
1 polymer ?
#
loop_
_entity_poly.entity_id
_entity_poly.type
_entity_poly.pdbx_seq_one_letter_code
_entity_poly.pdbx_strand_id
1 'polypeptide(L)'
;MQAHMALGSTNANHGSTCSVRASFERQLTISELKTEERNQKLSRYRKKKSKRNFGRKIKESLSRQSAEGPRETKSYKAKESRSKLPYNHISGSRSFAAAMSLIKSKNDGQAPSFPEFYKETHYQKKKKVWVNEKAQDTYEQLVNKTTEQSQSEVTSPMNEFEISIEVLGRRPGYLKGYGIHLRGSSSTRSLAKSAERDAEVVALKETVAVQAEQIASQAEQIASQAEQIASQAEQMNAQAEQMNAQAQKTAELEALVHQLFARSQPAASGGSRDFSSR
;
A
#
# COMPACT_ATOMS: atom_id res chain seq x y z
N MET A 1 55.62 27.72 -47.36
CA MET A 1 55.42 28.59 -48.54
C MET A 1 54.22 28.01 -49.30
N GLN A 2 53.01 28.54 -49.13
CA GLN A 2 52.44 29.63 -49.94
C GLN A 2 52.36 29.17 -51.41
N ALA A 3 51.25 28.57 -51.87
CA ALA A 3 50.03 29.22 -52.35
C ALA A 3 50.29 30.27 -53.46
N HIS A 4 49.88 29.98 -54.70
CA HIS A 4 49.39 30.92 -55.73
C HIS A 4 48.91 30.07 -56.93
N MET A 5 47.61 29.97 -57.21
CA MET A 5 46.78 30.87 -58.03
C MET A 5 47.18 30.92 -59.52
N ALA A 6 46.34 30.24 -60.32
CA ALA A 6 45.48 30.84 -61.34
C ALA A 6 45.99 31.13 -62.78
N LEU A 7 45.04 30.85 -63.69
CA LEU A 7 44.75 31.41 -65.03
C LEU A 7 45.51 30.89 -66.26
N GLY A 8 44.73 30.56 -67.30
CA GLY A 8 45.10 30.90 -68.68
C GLY A 8 44.97 29.80 -69.75
N SER A 9 43.73 29.54 -70.18
CA SER A 9 43.31 29.22 -71.56
C SER A 9 44.38 29.25 -72.67
N THR A 10 44.51 28.17 -73.46
CA THR A 10 44.71 28.27 -74.92
C THR A 10 44.06 27.11 -75.67
N ASN A 11 43.26 27.51 -76.66
CA ASN A 11 42.63 26.71 -77.70
C ASN A 11 43.64 25.95 -78.57
N ALA A 12 43.32 24.71 -78.93
CA ALA A 12 43.67 24.15 -80.23
C ALA A 12 42.36 23.92 -80.98
N ASN A 13 42.25 24.58 -82.13
CA ASN A 13 40.99 24.77 -82.82
C ASN A 13 41.16 24.31 -84.27
N HIS A 14 40.06 23.78 -84.80
CA HIS A 14 39.72 23.58 -86.21
C HIS A 14 40.25 22.36 -86.96
N GLY A 15 39.29 21.55 -87.39
CA GLY A 15 39.21 21.18 -88.79
C GLY A 15 38.81 19.72 -89.04
N SER A 16 37.74 19.58 -89.82
CA SER A 16 37.64 18.57 -90.88
C SER A 16 37.19 17.17 -90.45
N THR A 17 35.90 16.86 -90.58
CA THR A 17 35.29 16.49 -91.86
C THR A 17 33.85 16.04 -91.62
N CYS A 18 32.97 16.57 -92.46
CA CYS A 18 31.62 16.07 -92.75
C CYS A 18 31.59 14.53 -92.82
N SER A 19 30.65 13.89 -92.11
CA SER A 19 29.76 12.87 -92.69
C SER A 19 28.78 12.30 -91.64
N VAL A 20 27.49 12.57 -91.87
CA VAL A 20 26.34 11.68 -91.61
C VAL A 20 26.11 11.20 -90.17
N ARG A 21 25.14 11.82 -89.48
CA ARG A 21 24.01 11.07 -88.90
C ARG A 21 22.86 12.02 -88.58
N ALA A 22 21.79 11.91 -89.36
CA ALA A 22 20.50 12.49 -89.00
C ALA A 22 20.15 12.06 -87.56
N SER A 23 19.69 13.01 -86.75
CA SER A 23 19.23 12.80 -85.38
C SER A 23 18.07 11.81 -85.40
N PHE A 24 18.38 10.52 -85.27
CA PHE A 24 17.41 9.53 -84.85
C PHE A 24 16.80 10.06 -83.55
N GLU A 25 15.50 10.36 -83.56
CA GLU A 25 14.71 10.38 -82.33
C GLU A 25 15.06 9.08 -81.60
N ARG A 26 15.81 9.17 -80.49
CA ARG A 26 16.03 8.00 -79.65
C ARG A 26 14.67 7.62 -79.09
N GLN A 27 14.01 6.66 -79.74
CA GLN A 27 12.85 6.00 -79.18
C GLN A 27 13.28 5.40 -77.84
N LEU A 28 12.75 5.94 -76.75
CA LEU A 28 13.03 5.46 -75.42
C LEU A 28 12.63 3.99 -75.33
N THR A 29 13.54 3.16 -74.86
CA THR A 29 13.24 1.74 -74.63
C THR A 29 12.15 1.63 -73.56
N ILE A 30 11.35 0.55 -73.60
CA ILE A 30 10.27 0.34 -72.61
C ILE A 30 10.80 0.41 -71.17
N SER A 31 12.05 0.01 -70.93
CA SER A 31 12.74 0.13 -69.64
C SER A 31 13.05 1.58 -69.24
N GLU A 32 13.46 2.43 -70.18
CA GLU A 32 13.72 3.85 -69.93
C GLU A 32 12.41 4.61 -69.65
N LEU A 33 11.34 4.32 -70.40
CA LEU A 33 10.00 4.88 -70.12
C LEU A 33 9.50 4.53 -68.72
N LYS A 34 9.65 3.26 -68.31
CA LYS A 34 9.31 2.81 -66.94
C LYS A 34 10.17 3.50 -65.86
N THR A 35 11.43 3.77 -66.17
CA THR A 35 12.36 4.46 -65.26
C THR A 35 11.97 5.93 -65.11
N GLU A 36 11.60 6.57 -66.21
CA GLU A 36 11.16 7.97 -66.22
C GLU A 36 9.83 8.16 -65.48
N GLU A 37 8.85 7.27 -65.66
CA GLU A 37 7.62 7.27 -64.87
C GLU A 37 7.88 7.13 -63.36
N ARG A 38 8.83 6.25 -62.99
CA ARG A 38 9.23 6.06 -61.60
C ARG A 38 9.88 7.32 -61.04
N ASN A 39 10.75 7.97 -61.81
CA ASN A 39 11.39 9.24 -61.43
C ASN A 39 10.35 10.35 -61.21
N GLN A 40 9.35 10.43 -62.08
CA GLN A 40 8.24 11.38 -61.92
C GLN A 40 7.40 11.10 -60.66
N LYS A 41 7.09 9.83 -60.37
CA LYS A 41 6.38 9.45 -59.13
C LYS A 41 7.18 9.81 -57.88
N LEU A 42 8.49 9.55 -57.88
CA LEU A 42 9.39 9.90 -56.77
C LEU A 42 9.49 11.43 -56.58
N SER A 43 9.55 12.19 -57.68
CA SER A 43 9.53 13.65 -57.63
C SER A 43 8.24 14.19 -57.00
N ARG A 44 7.06 13.67 -57.43
CA ARG A 44 5.76 14.02 -56.83
C ARG A 44 5.70 13.68 -55.33
N TYR A 45 6.21 12.51 -54.94
CA TYR A 45 6.27 12.09 -53.55
C TYR A 45 7.15 13.01 -52.70
N ARG A 46 8.35 13.37 -53.17
CA ARG A 46 9.25 14.31 -52.47
C ARG A 46 8.59 15.68 -52.27
N LYS A 47 7.94 16.22 -53.31
CA LYS A 47 7.18 17.48 -53.23
C LYS A 47 6.01 17.40 -52.25
N LYS A 48 5.30 16.27 -52.22
CA LYS A 48 4.22 16.02 -51.24
C LYS A 48 4.74 15.85 -49.82
N LYS A 49 5.91 15.21 -49.63
CA LYS A 49 6.58 15.02 -48.33
C LYS A 49 6.98 16.35 -47.71
N SER A 50 7.56 17.25 -48.50
CA SER A 50 7.92 18.60 -48.07
C SER A 50 6.70 19.44 -47.66
N LYS A 51 5.53 19.22 -48.28
CA LYS A 51 4.29 19.97 -48.03
C LYS A 51 3.31 19.27 -47.06
N ARG A 52 3.76 18.25 -46.32
CA ARG A 52 2.90 17.60 -45.31
C ARG A 52 2.62 18.58 -44.18
N ASN A 53 1.35 18.76 -43.87
CA ASN A 53 0.92 19.49 -42.70
C ASN A 53 0.85 18.50 -41.54
N PHE A 54 1.77 18.62 -40.57
CA PHE A 54 1.80 17.79 -39.35
C PHE A 54 0.93 18.37 -38.22
N GLY A 55 0.38 19.58 -38.38
CA GLY A 55 -0.59 20.15 -37.45
C GLY A 55 -1.96 19.48 -37.53
N ARG A 56 -2.74 19.53 -36.43
CA ARG A 56 -4.11 19.00 -36.38
C ARG A 56 -4.97 19.62 -37.49
N LYS A 57 -5.34 18.83 -38.50
CA LYS A 57 -6.35 19.20 -39.49
C LYS A 57 -7.73 18.81 -38.98
N ILE A 58 -8.59 19.80 -38.77
CA ILE A 58 -10.00 19.57 -38.49
C ILE A 58 -10.75 19.83 -39.78
N LYS A 59 -11.25 18.75 -40.38
CA LYS A 59 -11.86 18.80 -41.72
C LYS A 59 -13.38 18.99 -41.69
N GLU A 60 -13.98 18.94 -40.50
CA GLU A 60 -15.38 19.28 -40.25
C GLU A 60 -15.47 20.16 -38.99
N SER A 61 -15.79 21.43 -39.18
CA SER A 61 -16.00 22.41 -38.12
C SER A 61 -17.31 22.17 -37.34
N LEU A 62 -18.32 21.54 -37.95
CA LEU A 62 -19.64 21.33 -37.34
C LEU A 62 -19.62 20.36 -36.16
N SER A 63 -18.78 19.31 -36.18
CA SER A 63 -18.77 18.29 -35.11
C SER A 63 -18.16 18.79 -33.79
N ARG A 64 -17.42 19.92 -33.83
CA ARG A 64 -16.88 20.57 -32.62
C ARG A 64 -17.86 21.47 -31.89
N GLN A 65 -18.79 22.11 -32.59
CA GLN A 65 -19.75 23.02 -31.96
C GLN A 65 -20.59 22.30 -30.91
N SER A 66 -20.93 21.02 -31.14
CA SER A 66 -21.66 20.19 -30.18
C SER A 66 -20.80 19.65 -29.03
N ALA A 67 -19.47 19.61 -29.16
CA ALA A 67 -18.57 19.00 -28.17
C ALA A 67 -17.81 20.02 -27.29
N GLU A 68 -17.56 21.24 -27.80
CA GLU A 68 -16.82 22.29 -27.07
C GLU A 68 -17.73 23.19 -26.22
N GLY A 69 -18.96 23.46 -26.69
CA GLY A 69 -19.96 24.24 -25.93
C GLY A 69 -20.22 23.74 -24.50
N PRO A 70 -20.40 22.42 -24.25
CA PRO A 70 -20.68 21.93 -22.90
C PRO A 70 -19.46 21.85 -21.96
N ARG A 71 -18.23 21.79 -22.48
CA ARG A 71 -17.02 21.61 -21.65
C ARG A 71 -16.44 22.95 -21.19
N GLU A 72 -16.37 23.93 -22.08
CA GLU A 72 -15.87 25.27 -21.74
C GLU A 72 -16.81 25.99 -20.77
N THR A 73 -18.13 25.86 -20.99
CA THR A 73 -19.15 26.45 -20.10
C THR A 73 -19.09 25.87 -18.68
N LYS A 74 -18.90 24.56 -18.52
CA LYS A 74 -18.76 23.93 -17.20
C LYS A 74 -17.46 24.37 -16.49
N SER A 75 -16.36 24.46 -17.23
CA SER A 75 -15.07 24.93 -16.70
C SER A 75 -15.14 26.39 -16.24
N TYR A 76 -15.76 27.26 -17.04
CA TYR A 76 -15.96 28.67 -16.69
C TYR A 76 -16.83 28.83 -15.44
N LYS A 77 -17.98 28.15 -15.38
CA LYS A 77 -18.85 28.14 -14.20
C LYS A 77 -18.14 27.60 -12.94
N ALA A 78 -17.29 26.59 -13.09
CA ALA A 78 -16.49 26.06 -11.99
C ALA A 78 -15.42 27.08 -11.50
N LYS A 79 -14.83 27.87 -12.41
CA LYS A 79 -13.90 28.94 -12.04
C LYS A 79 -14.62 30.08 -11.32
N GLU A 80 -15.77 30.51 -11.83
CA GLU A 80 -16.56 31.60 -11.23
C GLU A 80 -17.14 31.20 -9.86
N SER A 81 -17.54 29.95 -9.67
CA SER A 81 -17.94 29.45 -8.35
C SER A 81 -16.76 29.36 -7.39
N ARG A 82 -15.57 29.01 -7.86
CA ARG A 82 -14.34 29.01 -7.03
C ARG A 82 -13.88 30.40 -6.64
N SER A 83 -14.06 31.42 -7.49
CA SER A 83 -13.70 32.80 -7.14
C SER A 83 -14.59 33.40 -6.06
N LYS A 84 -15.79 32.83 -5.82
CA LYS A 84 -16.72 33.24 -4.75
C LYS A 84 -16.40 32.60 -3.38
N LEU A 85 -15.44 31.68 -3.30
CA LEU A 85 -15.05 31.07 -2.03
C LEU A 85 -14.19 32.07 -1.20
N PRO A 86 -14.39 32.14 0.14
CA PRO A 86 -13.65 33.06 0.99
C PRO A 86 -12.14 32.77 1.04
N TYR A 87 -11.75 31.52 0.76
CA TYR A 87 -10.37 31.09 0.59
C TYR A 87 -10.33 29.79 -0.22
N ASN A 88 -9.29 29.63 -1.04
CA ASN A 88 -9.03 28.41 -1.78
C ASN A 88 -7.97 27.58 -1.05
N HIS A 89 -8.06 26.25 -1.12
CA HIS A 89 -7.00 25.35 -0.67
C HIS A 89 -6.10 24.97 -1.85
N ILE A 90 -4.88 24.49 -1.56
CA ILE A 90 -3.87 24.15 -2.58
C ILE A 90 -3.79 22.65 -2.92
N SER A 91 -4.70 21.81 -2.42
CA SER A 91 -4.74 20.37 -2.76
C SER A 91 -5.18 20.06 -4.20
N GLY A 92 -5.46 21.09 -5.01
CA GLY A 92 -5.77 20.96 -6.43
C GLY A 92 -7.12 20.29 -6.68
N SER A 93 -7.14 19.24 -7.51
CA SER A 93 -8.35 18.46 -7.81
C SER A 93 -8.69 17.41 -6.75
N ARG A 94 -7.84 17.24 -5.74
CA ARG A 94 -8.00 16.21 -4.71
C ARG A 94 -8.88 16.72 -3.59
N SER A 95 -9.84 15.90 -3.17
CA SER A 95 -10.64 16.16 -1.98
C SER A 95 -9.78 16.11 -0.72
N PHE A 96 -10.23 16.72 0.37
CA PHE A 96 -9.52 16.65 1.65
C PHE A 96 -9.39 15.23 2.19
N ALA A 97 -10.43 14.40 2.06
CA ALA A 97 -10.34 12.98 2.39
C ALA A 97 -9.24 12.25 1.59
N ALA A 98 -9.11 12.55 0.29
CA ALA A 98 -8.04 11.98 -0.53
C ALA A 98 -6.66 12.52 -0.14
N ALA A 99 -6.55 13.81 0.19
CA ALA A 99 -5.31 14.42 0.66
C ALA A 99 -4.83 13.81 1.98
N MET A 100 -5.75 13.66 2.95
CA MET A 100 -5.52 13.04 4.25
C MET A 100 -5.01 11.61 4.10
N SER A 101 -5.66 10.80 3.25
CA SER A 101 -5.25 9.42 2.97
C SER A 101 -3.82 9.32 2.43
N LEU A 102 -3.40 10.24 1.56
CA LEU A 102 -2.01 10.24 1.07
C LEU A 102 -1.00 10.64 2.14
N ILE A 103 -1.35 11.55 3.05
CA ILE A 103 -0.46 11.89 4.16
C ILE A 103 -0.36 10.70 5.11
N LYS A 104 -1.48 10.04 5.38
CA LYS A 104 -1.54 8.80 6.16
C LYS A 104 -0.64 7.71 5.57
N SER A 105 -0.69 7.49 4.26
CA SER A 105 0.18 6.49 3.61
C SER A 105 1.67 6.86 3.62
N LYS A 106 2.00 8.13 3.82
CA LYS A 106 3.39 8.60 3.92
C LYS A 106 3.93 8.53 5.34
N ASN A 107 3.07 8.66 6.34
CA ASN A 107 3.41 8.65 7.76
C ASN A 107 3.16 7.25 8.37
N ASP A 108 3.64 6.19 7.70
CA ASP A 108 3.53 4.80 8.19
C ASP A 108 2.11 4.34 8.57
N GLY A 109 1.08 4.92 7.94
CA GLY A 109 -0.32 4.62 8.25
C GLY A 109 -0.91 5.46 9.39
N GLN A 110 -0.16 6.38 9.98
CA GLN A 110 -0.66 7.32 10.99
C GLN A 110 -1.32 8.53 10.33
N ALA A 111 -2.56 8.84 10.74
CA ALA A 111 -3.25 10.02 10.25
C ALA A 111 -2.58 11.28 10.82
N PRO A 112 -2.38 12.34 10.00
CA PRO A 112 -1.84 13.60 10.51
C PRO A 112 -2.86 14.26 11.44
N SER A 113 -2.37 15.03 12.41
CA SER A 113 -3.25 15.88 13.19
C SER A 113 -3.89 16.96 12.30
N PHE A 114 -5.07 17.41 12.65
CA PHE A 114 -5.87 18.33 11.87
C PHE A 114 -5.24 19.70 11.67
N PRO A 115 -4.65 20.37 12.69
CA PRO A 115 -3.86 21.58 12.47
C PRO A 115 -2.72 21.36 11.46
N GLU A 116 -2.02 20.23 11.54
CA GLU A 116 -0.95 19.90 10.58
C GLU A 116 -1.51 19.71 9.16
N PHE A 117 -2.61 18.98 9.04
CA PHE A 117 -3.32 18.78 7.77
C PHE A 117 -3.81 20.11 7.18
N TYR A 118 -4.33 21.00 8.03
CA TYR A 118 -4.80 22.32 7.62
C TYR A 118 -3.65 23.16 7.05
N LYS A 119 -2.50 23.16 7.73
CA LYS A 119 -1.28 23.79 7.24
C LYS A 119 -0.84 23.20 5.91
N GLU A 120 -0.82 21.88 5.76
CA GLU A 120 -0.45 21.22 4.49
C GLU A 120 -1.30 21.69 3.31
N THR A 121 -2.59 21.96 3.55
CA THR A 121 -3.57 22.29 2.52
C THR A 121 -3.74 23.79 2.26
N HIS A 122 -3.23 24.66 3.13
CA HIS A 122 -3.40 26.12 3.04
C HIS A 122 -2.08 26.91 3.10
N TYR A 123 -0.94 26.25 3.28
CA TYR A 123 0.38 26.87 3.30
C TYR A 123 1.22 26.50 2.08
N GLN A 124 1.67 27.49 1.31
CA GLN A 124 2.50 27.27 0.14
C GLN A 124 3.96 27.04 0.55
N LYS A 125 4.35 25.79 0.77
CA LYS A 125 5.73 25.41 1.19
C LYS A 125 6.85 26.06 0.38
N LYS A 126 6.70 26.14 -0.95
CA LYS A 126 7.72 26.71 -1.84
C LYS A 126 7.89 28.22 -1.65
N LYS A 127 6.79 28.95 -1.47
CA LYS A 127 6.79 30.40 -1.31
C LYS A 127 6.91 30.84 0.15
N LYS A 128 6.72 29.92 1.10
CA LYS A 128 6.64 30.15 2.54
C LYS A 128 5.58 31.18 2.93
N VAL A 129 4.42 31.11 2.27
CA VAL A 129 3.32 32.08 2.43
C VAL A 129 1.99 31.34 2.55
N TRP A 130 1.11 31.81 3.43
CA TRP A 130 -0.27 31.34 3.55
C TRP A 130 -1.09 31.74 2.32
N VAL A 131 -2.08 30.93 1.94
CA VAL A 131 -2.93 31.27 0.78
C VAL A 131 -3.73 32.56 1.01
N ASN A 132 -4.11 32.85 2.26
CA ASN A 132 -4.80 34.07 2.68
C ASN A 132 -4.48 34.34 4.17
N GLU A 133 -4.57 35.59 4.60
CA GLU A 133 -4.48 36.03 6.00
C GLU A 133 -5.49 35.28 6.88
N LYS A 134 -6.76 35.21 6.45
CA LYS A 134 -7.78 34.43 7.15
C LYS A 134 -7.39 32.96 7.37
N ALA A 135 -6.64 32.36 6.43
CA ALA A 135 -6.20 30.98 6.58
C ALA A 135 -5.11 30.84 7.65
N GLN A 136 -4.25 31.85 7.78
CA GLN A 136 -3.28 31.92 8.87
C GLN A 136 -4.00 32.04 10.22
N ASP A 137 -4.92 32.99 10.37
CA ASP A 137 -5.66 33.20 11.63
C ASP A 137 -6.39 31.93 12.08
N THR A 138 -7.04 31.24 11.15
CA THR A 138 -7.72 29.96 11.44
C THR A 138 -6.76 28.88 11.89
N TYR A 139 -5.54 28.82 11.33
CA TYR A 139 -4.53 27.85 11.77
C TYR A 139 -4.04 28.18 13.17
N GLU A 140 -3.79 29.46 13.47
CA GLU A 140 -3.39 29.92 14.79
C GLU A 140 -4.47 29.59 15.83
N GLN A 141 -5.75 29.82 15.52
CA GLN A 141 -6.86 29.42 16.38
C GLN A 141 -6.94 27.90 16.62
N LEU A 142 -6.72 27.09 15.57
CA LEU A 142 -6.68 25.63 15.71
C LEU A 142 -5.54 25.17 16.63
N VAL A 143 -4.35 25.75 16.46
CA VAL A 143 -3.18 25.43 17.30
C VAL A 143 -3.43 25.85 18.74
N ASN A 144 -3.85 27.09 18.97
CA ASN A 144 -4.09 27.62 20.32
C ASN A 144 -5.11 26.76 21.06
N LYS A 145 -6.26 26.46 20.44
CA LYS A 145 -7.26 25.57 21.05
C LYS A 145 -6.72 24.18 21.32
N THR A 146 -5.94 23.60 20.41
CA THR A 146 -5.34 22.28 20.64
C THR A 146 -4.37 22.31 21.84
N THR A 147 -3.59 23.38 21.98
CA THR A 147 -2.66 23.57 23.10
C THR A 147 -3.41 23.81 24.43
N GLU A 148 -4.43 24.66 24.44
CA GLU A 148 -5.30 24.91 25.61
C GLU A 148 -5.95 23.60 26.09
N GLN A 149 -6.46 22.78 25.17
CA GLN A 149 -7.09 21.49 25.48
C GLN A 149 -6.08 20.43 25.98
N SER A 150 -4.79 20.63 25.76
CA SER A 150 -3.73 19.78 26.30
C SER A 150 -3.33 20.16 27.73
N GLN A 151 -3.83 21.28 28.26
CA GLN A 151 -3.54 21.72 29.63
C GLN A 151 -4.44 20.99 30.65
N SER A 152 -3.88 20.69 31.82
CA SER A 152 -4.48 19.87 32.88
C SER A 152 -5.72 20.48 33.56
N GLU A 153 -6.07 21.73 33.27
CA GLU A 153 -7.18 22.45 33.90
C GLU A 153 -8.54 22.22 33.21
N VAL A 154 -8.55 21.58 32.04
CA VAL A 154 -9.79 21.33 31.30
C VAL A 154 -10.45 20.03 31.80
N THR A 155 -11.55 20.16 32.53
CA THR A 155 -12.32 19.03 33.10
C THR A 155 -12.97 18.11 32.05
N SER A 156 -13.05 18.53 30.79
CA SER A 156 -13.54 17.73 29.67
C SER A 156 -12.90 18.23 28.37
N PRO A 157 -11.71 17.71 28.00
CA PRO A 157 -10.99 18.20 26.85
C PRO A 157 -11.74 17.89 25.54
N MET A 158 -11.87 18.89 24.68
CA MET A 158 -12.51 18.76 23.37
C MET A 158 -11.68 17.90 22.42
N ASN A 159 -12.35 17.05 21.66
CA ASN A 159 -11.70 16.27 20.60
C ASN A 159 -11.29 17.19 19.43
N GLU A 160 -10.28 16.80 18.66
CA GLU A 160 -9.83 17.42 17.43
C GLU A 160 -10.99 17.74 16.45
N PHE A 161 -11.98 16.85 16.35
CA PHE A 161 -13.18 17.11 15.55
C PHE A 161 -14.02 18.26 16.10
N GLU A 162 -14.15 18.38 17.42
CA GLU A 162 -14.92 19.44 18.08
C GLU A 162 -14.21 20.78 17.95
N ILE A 163 -12.89 20.79 18.15
CA ILE A 163 -12.03 21.95 17.90
C ILE A 163 -12.21 22.43 16.46
N SER A 164 -12.18 21.50 15.48
CA SER A 164 -12.36 21.85 14.06
C SER A 164 -13.74 22.46 13.76
N ILE A 165 -14.80 21.94 14.39
CA ILE A 165 -16.17 22.44 14.21
C ILE A 165 -16.30 23.83 14.81
N GLU A 166 -15.65 24.09 15.94
CA GLU A 166 -15.72 25.38 16.59
C GLU A 166 -14.94 26.46 15.83
N VAL A 167 -13.75 26.13 15.31
CA VAL A 167 -12.92 27.09 14.56
C VAL A 167 -13.42 27.30 13.13
N LEU A 168 -13.73 26.23 12.39
CA LEU A 168 -14.12 26.31 10.99
C LEU A 168 -15.63 26.46 10.78
N GLY A 169 -16.41 26.31 11.85
CA GLY A 169 -17.85 26.42 11.86
C GLY A 169 -18.58 25.10 11.57
N ARG A 170 -19.81 25.02 12.09
CA ARG A 170 -20.69 23.87 11.94
C ARG A 170 -21.47 23.92 10.63
N ARG A 171 -21.50 22.80 9.90
CA ARG A 171 -22.39 22.59 8.75
C ARG A 171 -23.15 21.27 8.90
N PRO A 172 -24.49 21.26 8.83
CA PRO A 172 -25.26 20.02 8.92
C PRO A 172 -24.83 19.01 7.85
N GLY A 173 -24.59 17.76 8.26
CA GLY A 173 -24.23 16.66 7.35
C GLY A 173 -22.82 16.73 6.76
N TYR A 174 -21.99 17.71 7.13
CA TYR A 174 -20.67 17.90 6.55
C TYR A 174 -19.65 18.41 7.57
N LEU A 175 -18.57 17.66 7.74
CA LEU A 175 -17.46 18.08 8.59
C LEU A 175 -16.50 18.97 7.80
N LYS A 176 -16.50 20.26 8.15
CA LYS A 176 -15.68 21.28 7.49
C LYS A 176 -14.19 20.97 7.69
N GLY A 177 -13.40 21.16 6.64
CA GLY A 177 -11.95 20.89 6.66
C GLY A 177 -11.56 19.43 6.41
N TYR A 178 -12.38 18.44 6.81
CA TYR A 178 -12.08 17.02 6.57
C TYR A 178 -12.59 16.50 5.22
N GLY A 179 -13.58 17.17 4.62
CA GLY A 179 -14.18 16.70 3.37
C GLY A 179 -15.04 15.45 3.53
N ILE A 180 -15.50 15.18 4.76
CA ILE A 180 -16.30 14.01 5.13
C ILE A 180 -17.77 14.42 5.21
N HIS A 181 -18.63 13.66 4.51
CA HIS A 181 -20.08 13.77 4.66
C HIS A 181 -20.53 12.83 5.78
N LEU A 182 -21.25 13.37 6.75
CA LEU A 182 -21.81 12.60 7.85
C LEU A 182 -23.13 11.99 7.37
N ARG A 183 -23.19 10.66 7.26
CA ARG A 183 -24.38 9.94 6.79
C ARG A 183 -25.34 9.65 7.95
N GLY A 184 -26.63 9.94 7.76
CA GLY A 184 -27.70 9.64 8.72
C GLY A 184 -27.77 10.60 9.90
N SER A 185 -28.48 10.20 10.98
CA SER A 185 -28.63 10.98 12.23
C SER A 185 -27.31 11.23 12.98
N SER A 186 -26.18 10.92 12.36
CA SER A 186 -24.83 11.32 12.72
C SER A 186 -24.66 12.84 12.57
N SER A 187 -25.41 13.57 13.39
CA SER A 187 -25.13 14.97 13.69
C SER A 187 -23.72 15.07 14.29
N THR A 188 -23.09 16.23 14.31
CA THR A 188 -21.83 16.43 15.05
C THR A 188 -21.88 15.91 16.49
N ARG A 189 -23.08 15.81 17.07
CA ARG A 189 -23.38 15.19 18.37
C ARG A 189 -23.06 13.68 18.45
N SER A 190 -23.03 12.96 17.33
CA SER A 190 -22.61 11.55 17.27
C SER A 190 -21.09 11.38 17.17
N LEU A 191 -20.36 12.40 16.70
CA LEU A 191 -18.89 12.37 16.67
C LEU A 191 -18.31 12.48 18.08
N ALA A 192 -18.90 13.32 18.94
CA ALA A 192 -18.61 13.37 20.37
C ALA A 192 -18.77 11.98 21.02
N LYS A 193 -19.87 11.29 20.69
CA LYS A 193 -20.16 9.94 21.18
C LYS A 193 -19.27 8.84 20.56
N SER A 194 -18.65 9.11 19.40
CA SER A 194 -17.65 8.23 18.80
C SER A 194 -16.29 8.41 19.49
N ALA A 195 -15.94 9.64 19.87
CA ALA A 195 -14.73 9.94 20.60
C ALA A 195 -14.72 9.29 21.99
N GLU A 196 -15.85 9.31 22.69
CA GLU A 196 -16.05 8.55 23.94
C GLU A 196 -15.80 7.05 23.72
N ARG A 197 -16.34 6.48 22.63
CA ARG A 197 -16.06 5.08 22.28
C ARG A 197 -14.61 4.82 21.93
N ASP A 198 -13.93 5.72 21.24
CA ASP A 198 -12.54 5.54 20.89
C ASP A 198 -11.65 5.58 22.14
N ALA A 199 -11.95 6.45 23.11
CA ALA A 199 -11.30 6.47 24.43
C ALA A 199 -11.58 5.19 25.24
N GLU A 200 -12.83 4.72 25.27
CA GLU A 200 -13.19 3.42 25.87
C GLU A 200 -12.44 2.26 25.18
N VAL A 201 -12.30 2.28 23.86
CA VAL A 201 -11.56 1.26 23.11
C VAL A 201 -10.07 1.30 23.43
N VAL A 202 -9.48 2.49 23.64
CA VAL A 202 -8.07 2.60 24.09
C VAL A 202 -7.91 2.03 25.49
N ALA A 203 -8.77 2.43 26.44
CA ALA A 203 -8.75 1.89 27.79
C ALA A 203 -8.96 0.36 27.81
N LEU A 204 -9.90 -0.14 27.02
CA LEU A 204 -10.13 -1.57 26.88
C LEU A 204 -8.92 -2.30 26.30
N LYS A 205 -8.23 -1.72 25.30
CA LYS A 205 -6.98 -2.30 24.78
C LYS A 205 -5.89 -2.39 25.83
N GLU A 206 -5.72 -1.37 26.66
CA GLU A 206 -4.78 -1.41 27.78
C GLU A 206 -5.16 -2.51 28.78
N THR A 207 -6.45 -2.64 29.15
CA THR A 207 -6.89 -3.73 30.03
C THR A 207 -6.67 -5.12 29.42
N VAL A 208 -6.85 -5.27 28.10
CA VAL A 208 -6.59 -6.53 27.39
C VAL A 208 -5.09 -6.83 27.37
N ALA A 209 -4.23 -5.82 27.23
CA ALA A 209 -2.78 -6.01 27.30
C ALA A 209 -2.35 -6.48 28.71
N VAL A 210 -2.86 -5.84 29.76
CA VAL A 210 -2.60 -6.26 31.16
C VAL A 210 -3.13 -7.68 31.42
N GLN A 211 -4.33 -8.00 30.93
CA GLN A 211 -4.87 -9.36 31.05
C GLN A 211 -4.03 -10.39 30.29
N ALA A 212 -3.50 -10.04 29.11
CA ALA A 212 -2.63 -10.93 28.35
C ALA A 212 -1.31 -11.22 29.08
N GLU A 213 -0.70 -10.21 29.71
CA GLU A 213 0.47 -10.40 30.58
C GLU A 213 0.15 -11.27 31.79
N GLN A 214 -1.02 -11.07 32.42
CA GLN A 214 -1.46 -11.90 33.53
C GLN A 214 -1.66 -13.37 33.10
N ILE A 215 -2.28 -13.61 31.94
CA ILE A 215 -2.43 -14.98 31.39
C ILE A 215 -1.07 -15.61 31.10
N ALA A 216 -0.11 -14.85 30.56
CA ALA A 216 1.24 -15.35 30.32
C ALA A 216 1.93 -15.78 31.63
N SER A 217 1.84 -14.95 32.67
CA SER A 217 2.40 -15.28 34.00
C SER A 217 1.75 -16.53 34.62
N GLN A 218 0.44 -16.70 34.44
CA GLN A 218 -0.28 -17.91 34.91
C GLN A 218 0.13 -19.15 34.12
N ALA A 219 0.35 -19.03 32.80
CA ALA A 219 0.80 -20.14 31.97
C ALA A 219 2.19 -20.64 32.40
N GLU A 220 3.11 -19.73 32.73
CA GLU A 220 4.43 -20.09 33.28
C GLU A 220 4.32 -20.81 34.63
N GLN A 221 3.44 -20.34 35.52
CA GLN A 221 3.19 -21.03 36.79
C GLN A 221 2.64 -22.45 36.58
N ILE A 222 1.67 -22.63 35.67
CA ILE A 222 1.12 -23.95 35.33
C ILE A 222 2.20 -24.87 34.76
N ALA A 223 3.08 -24.35 33.89
CA ALA A 223 4.20 -25.11 33.33
C ALA A 223 5.15 -25.60 34.43
N SER A 224 5.54 -24.70 35.36
CA SER A 224 6.41 -25.07 36.48
C SER A 224 5.79 -26.13 37.41
N GLN A 225 4.47 -26.07 37.61
CA GLN A 225 3.76 -27.04 38.43
C GLN A 225 3.65 -28.40 37.72
N ALA A 226 3.45 -28.40 36.39
CA ALA A 226 3.44 -29.63 35.60
C ALA A 226 4.79 -30.34 35.62
N GLU A 227 5.91 -29.60 35.55
CA GLU A 227 7.25 -30.17 35.69
C GLU A 227 7.47 -30.80 37.09
N GLN A 228 7.00 -30.15 38.16
CA GLN A 228 7.08 -30.72 39.50
C GLN A 228 6.28 -32.02 39.61
N ILE A 229 5.05 -32.06 39.09
CA ILE A 229 4.21 -33.26 39.07
C ILE A 229 4.89 -34.40 38.29
N ALA A 230 5.49 -34.08 37.14
CA ALA A 230 6.23 -35.07 36.33
C ALA A 230 7.42 -35.65 37.11
N SER A 231 8.22 -34.80 37.76
CA SER A 231 9.35 -35.26 38.58
C SER A 231 8.92 -36.15 39.75
N GLN A 232 7.79 -35.84 40.39
CA GLN A 232 7.24 -36.64 41.47
C GLN A 232 6.73 -38.00 40.96
N ALA A 233 6.09 -38.03 39.79
CA ALA A 233 5.64 -39.27 39.17
C ALA A 233 6.82 -40.20 38.80
N GLU A 234 7.92 -39.65 38.30
CA GLU A 234 9.15 -40.41 38.03
C GLU A 234 9.74 -41.02 39.32
N GLN A 235 9.78 -40.25 40.41
CA GLN A 235 10.23 -40.75 41.71
C GLN A 235 9.34 -41.89 42.24
N MET A 236 8.01 -41.76 42.13
CA MET A 236 7.10 -42.83 42.53
C MET A 236 7.30 -44.09 41.68
N ASN A 237 7.51 -43.95 40.37
CA ASN A 237 7.72 -45.09 39.49
C ASN A 237 9.05 -45.81 39.83
N ALA A 238 10.13 -45.07 40.06
CA ALA A 238 11.41 -45.64 40.49
C ALA A 238 11.28 -46.38 41.84
N GLN A 239 10.48 -45.84 42.78
CA GLN A 239 10.20 -46.51 44.05
C GLN A 239 9.39 -47.80 43.85
N ALA A 240 8.40 -47.79 42.95
CA ALA A 240 7.61 -48.98 42.63
C ALA A 240 8.45 -50.09 41.98
N GLU A 241 9.37 -49.74 41.08
CA GLU A 241 10.33 -50.68 40.49
C GLU A 241 11.25 -51.31 41.54
N GLN A 242 11.75 -50.51 42.50
CA GLN A 242 12.55 -51.03 43.62
C GLN A 242 11.76 -52.01 44.50
N MET A 243 10.51 -51.68 44.83
CA MET A 243 9.63 -52.58 45.60
C MET A 243 9.37 -53.89 44.86
N ASN A 244 9.14 -53.83 43.55
CA ASN A 244 8.93 -55.01 42.73
C ASN A 244 10.20 -55.89 42.65
N ALA A 245 11.38 -55.29 42.48
CA ALA A 245 12.64 -56.01 42.50
C ALA A 245 12.93 -56.68 43.86
N GLN A 246 12.52 -56.05 44.98
CA GLN A 246 12.59 -56.68 46.29
C GLN A 246 11.61 -57.86 46.41
N ALA A 247 10.37 -57.71 45.93
CA ALA A 247 9.37 -58.77 45.94
C ALA A 247 9.80 -60.01 45.12
N GLN A 248 10.48 -59.80 43.98
CA GLN A 248 11.06 -60.89 43.19
C GLN A 248 12.15 -61.63 43.99
N LYS A 249 13.07 -60.91 44.64
CA LYS A 249 14.10 -61.53 45.49
C LYS A 249 13.52 -62.34 46.65
N THR A 250 12.43 -61.86 47.27
CA THR A 250 11.76 -62.61 48.34
C THR A 250 11.10 -63.88 47.80
N ALA A 251 10.44 -63.80 46.63
CA ALA A 251 9.84 -64.97 45.98
C ALA A 251 10.89 -66.01 45.56
N GLU A 252 12.04 -65.58 45.04
CA GLU A 252 13.17 -66.46 44.71
C GLU A 252 13.73 -67.18 45.95
N LEU A 253 13.88 -66.48 47.06
CA LEU A 253 14.30 -67.07 48.33
C LEU A 253 13.27 -68.08 48.84
N GLU A 254 11.98 -67.76 48.81
CA GLU A 254 10.91 -68.69 49.19
C GLU A 254 10.93 -69.95 48.32
N ALA A 255 11.12 -69.81 47.00
CA ALA A 255 11.23 -70.93 46.08
C ALA A 255 12.44 -71.83 46.40
N LEU A 256 13.59 -71.24 46.73
CA LEU A 256 14.79 -71.99 47.12
C LEU A 256 14.57 -72.75 48.45
N VAL A 257 13.92 -72.11 49.42
CA VAL A 257 13.54 -72.75 50.69
C VAL A 257 12.62 -73.95 50.44
N HIS A 258 11.59 -73.79 49.60
CA HIS A 258 10.70 -74.89 49.24
C HIS A 258 11.44 -76.02 48.50
N GLN A 259 12.38 -75.70 47.61
CA GLN A 259 13.19 -76.68 46.91
C GLN A 259 14.10 -77.48 47.86
N LEU A 260 14.76 -76.81 48.81
CA LEU A 260 15.58 -77.47 49.83
C LEU A 260 14.73 -78.35 50.74
N PHE A 261 13.55 -77.88 51.13
CA PHE A 261 12.61 -78.63 51.95
C PHE A 261 12.12 -79.90 51.23
N ALA A 262 11.75 -79.79 49.95
CA ALA A 262 11.31 -80.91 49.11
C ALA A 262 12.41 -81.97 48.93
N ARG A 263 13.68 -81.55 48.78
CA ARG A 263 14.83 -82.46 48.66
C ARG A 263 15.14 -83.23 49.96
N SER A 264 14.71 -82.72 51.11
CA SER A 264 14.92 -83.36 52.42
C SER A 264 13.88 -84.43 52.77
N GLN A 265 12.77 -84.52 52.03
CA GLN A 265 11.75 -85.54 52.29
C GLN A 265 12.12 -86.88 51.63
N PRO A 266 12.11 -88.02 52.35
CA PRO A 266 12.37 -89.32 51.76
C PRO A 266 11.22 -89.72 50.83
N ALA A 267 11.56 -90.20 49.63
CA ALA A 267 10.58 -90.68 48.64
C ALA A 267 9.77 -91.84 49.22
N ALA A 268 8.51 -91.58 49.59
CA ALA A 268 7.56 -92.63 49.93
C ALA A 268 7.09 -93.33 48.65
N SER A 269 7.51 -94.57 48.47
CA SER A 269 6.99 -95.51 47.47
C SER A 269 5.54 -95.88 47.80
N GLY A 270 4.59 -95.11 47.26
CA GLY A 270 3.15 -95.39 47.35
C GLY A 270 2.67 -96.17 46.13
N GLY A 271 2.51 -97.48 46.26
CA GLY A 271 1.88 -98.33 45.26
C GLY A 271 0.40 -97.99 45.08
N SER A 272 -0.01 -97.80 43.83
CA SER A 272 -1.42 -97.72 43.43
C SER A 272 -2.03 -99.12 43.51
N ARG A 273 -2.95 -99.34 44.46
CA ARG A 273 -3.89 -100.47 44.41
C ARG A 273 -5.16 -99.94 43.75
N ASP A 274 -5.40 -100.40 42.53
CA ASP A 274 -6.71 -100.36 41.88
C ASP A 274 -7.75 -101.02 42.80
N PHE A 275 -8.78 -100.28 43.17
CA PHE A 275 -10.02 -100.83 43.71
C PHE A 275 -11.11 -100.62 42.67
N SER A 276 -11.29 -101.64 41.83
CA SER A 276 -12.43 -101.80 40.95
C SER A 276 -13.14 -103.09 41.36
N SER A 277 -14.31 -102.98 41.99
CA SER A 277 -15.49 -103.83 41.73
C SER A 277 -16.54 -103.77 42.85
N ARG A 278 -17.79 -103.57 42.39
CA ARG A 278 -19.10 -103.98 42.91
C ARG A 278 -19.61 -103.39 44.22
#